data_AF-A0A9D8LCQ2-F1
#
_entry.id   AF-A0A9D8LCQ2-F1
#
_cell.length_a   1.000
_cell.length_b   1.000
_cell.length_c   1.000
_cell.angle_alpha   90.00
_cell.angle_beta   90.00
_cell.angle_gamma   90.00
#
_symmetry.space_group_name_H-M   'P 1'
#
loop_
_entity.id
_entity.type
_entity.pdbx_description
1 polymer ?
#
loop_
_entity_poly.entity_id
_entity_poly.type
_entity_poly.pdbx_seq_one_letter_code
_entity_poly.pdbx_strand_id
1 'polypeptide(L)' 'YCSRAWIMTAEQARTARAIPCGMLQGGTVTAPIRKGEMLTYANAAVAPGSKLAILRARQDALVHGKEA' A
#
# COMPACT_ATOMS: atom_id res chain seq x y z
N TYR A 1 14.66 1.87 9.07
CA TYR A 1 14.45 3.06 9.94
C TYR A 1 13.23 3.91 9.56
N CYS A 2 12.61 3.75 8.39
CA CYS A 2 11.57 4.69 7.90
C CYS A 2 10.12 4.33 8.25
N SER A 3 9.77 3.05 8.42
CA SER A 3 8.41 2.61 8.69
C SER A 3 8.36 1.43 9.67
N ARG A 4 7.19 1.17 10.24
CA ARG A 4 6.85 -0.04 11.02
C ARG A 4 5.55 -0.63 10.53
N ALA A 5 5.40 -1.94 10.63
CA ALA A 5 4.13 -2.59 10.32
C ALA A 5 3.04 -2.18 11.32
N TRP A 6 1.79 -2.17 10.85
CA TRP A 6 0.61 -1.96 11.66
C TRP A 6 -0.51 -2.84 11.11
N ILE A 7 -1.09 -3.69 11.96
CA ILE A 7 -2.16 -4.59 11.56
C ILE A 7 -3.49 -3.84 11.53
N MET A 8 -4.32 -4.13 10.53
CA MET A 8 -5.64 -3.53 10.32
C MET A 8 -6.59 -4.62 9.82
N THR A 9 -7.90 -4.42 9.98
CA THR A 9 -8.86 -5.24 9.23
C THR A 9 -8.76 -4.92 7.74
N ALA A 10 -9.11 -5.89 6.88
CA ALA A 10 -9.05 -5.70 5.43
C ALA A 10 -9.97 -4.57 4.94
N GLU A 11 -11.09 -4.34 5.63
CA GLU A 11 -12.02 -3.25 5.34
C GLU A 11 -11.42 -1.89 5.69
N GLN A 12 -10.88 -1.74 6.92
CA GLN A 12 -10.24 -0.50 7.36
C GLN A 12 -9.07 -0.10 6.44
N ALA A 13 -8.24 -1.08 6.04
CA ALA A 13 -7.12 -0.84 5.15
C ALA A 13 -7.57 -0.35 3.76
N ARG A 14 -8.64 -0.93 3.21
CA ARG A 14 -9.22 -0.52 1.92
C ARG A 14 -9.82 0.88 1.97
N THR A 15 -10.64 1.17 2.98
CA THR A 15 -11.22 2.50 3.20
C THR A 15 -10.15 3.58 3.34
N ALA A 16 -9.06 3.27 4.07
CA ALA A 16 -7.93 4.20 4.23
C ALA A 16 -7.01 4.27 3.01
N ARG A 17 -7.20 3.41 1.99
CA ARG A 17 -6.26 3.21 0.87
C ARG A 17 -4.82 3.00 1.34
N ALA A 18 -4.65 2.23 2.42
CA ALA A 18 -3.36 1.93 3.02
C ALA A 18 -2.52 1.03 2.08
N ILE A 19 -1.22 1.28 2.00
CA ILE A 19 -0.31 0.44 1.21
C ILE A 19 0.10 -0.78 2.05
N PRO A 20 -0.14 -2.02 1.57
CA PRO A 20 0.38 -3.23 2.23
C PRO A 20 1.88 -3.13 2.52
N CYS A 21 2.27 -3.36 3.78
CA CYS A 21 3.62 -3.06 4.26
C CYS A 21 4.74 -3.77 3.47
N GLY A 22 4.48 -4.98 2.96
CA GLY A 22 5.42 -5.72 2.12
C GLY A 22 5.78 -5.04 0.79
N MET A 23 4.98 -4.06 0.33
CA MET A 23 5.21 -3.34 -0.93
C MET A 23 5.93 -2.00 -0.75
N LEU A 24 6.30 -1.63 0.48
CA LEU A 24 6.91 -0.34 0.79
C LEU A 24 8.40 -0.24 0.45
N GLN A 25 9.10 -1.36 0.30
CA GLN A 25 10.53 -1.35 -0.01
C GLN A 25 10.79 -0.76 -1.40
N GLY A 26 11.69 0.23 -1.47
CA GLY A 26 11.98 0.97 -2.71
C GLY A 26 10.86 1.93 -3.14
N GLY A 27 9.83 2.11 -2.31
CA GLY A 27 8.78 3.10 -2.55
C GLY A 27 9.27 4.53 -2.39
N THR A 28 8.47 5.47 -2.88
CA THR A 28 8.78 6.91 -2.86
C THR A 28 7.75 7.66 -2.03
N VAL A 29 8.20 8.60 -1.21
CA VAL A 29 7.31 9.55 -0.51
C VAL A 29 6.85 10.60 -1.51
N THR A 30 5.53 10.76 -1.67
CA THR A 30 4.93 11.68 -2.65
C THR A 30 4.27 12.91 -2.00
N ALA A 31 4.05 12.88 -0.69
CA ALA A 31 3.58 14.01 0.11
C ALA A 31 4.24 13.99 1.51
N PRO A 32 4.26 15.10 2.27
CA PRO A 32 4.79 15.11 3.63
C PRO A 32 4.08 14.07 4.52
N ILE A 33 4.86 13.28 5.28
CA ILE A 33 4.36 12.25 6.20
C ILE A 33 4.89 12.53 7.61
N ARG A 34 3.99 12.67 8.58
CA ARG A 34 4.37 12.84 9.99
C ARG A 34 4.71 11.51 10.65
N LYS A 35 5.50 11.53 11.72
CA LYS A 35 5.77 10.33 12.53
C LYS A 35 4.46 9.74 13.06
N GLY A 36 4.19 8.48 12.74
CA GLY A 36 2.97 7.77 13.16
C GLY A 36 1.80 7.90 12.17
N GLU A 37 1.93 8.70 11.11
CA GLU A 37 0.95 8.80 10.04
C GLU A 37 0.93 7.52 9.19
N MET A 38 -0.25 7.16 8.69
CA MET A 38 -0.44 5.99 7.84
C MET A 38 0.17 6.20 6.45
N LEU A 39 0.85 5.17 5.94
CA LEU A 39 1.33 5.14 4.56
C LEU A 39 0.19 4.69 3.64
N THR A 40 -0.23 5.59 2.78
CA THR A 40 -1.36 5.40 1.87
C THR A 40 -0.95 5.78 0.46
N TYR A 41 -1.75 5.40 -0.54
CA TYR A 41 -1.52 5.82 -1.92
C TYR A 41 -1.63 7.35 -2.13
N ALA A 42 -2.08 8.12 -1.13
CA ALA A 42 -2.13 9.58 -1.19
C ALA A 42 -0.79 10.25 -0.80
N ASN A 43 0.08 9.58 -0.04
CA ASN A 43 1.34 10.15 0.46
C ASN A 43 2.59 9.33 0.13
N ALA A 44 2.43 8.13 -0.42
CA ALA A 44 3.52 7.31 -0.91
C ALA A 44 3.14 6.53 -2.18
N ALA A 45 4.16 6.15 -2.95
CA ALA A 45 4.05 5.27 -4.11
C ALA A 45 4.90 4.02 -3.93
N VAL A 46 4.41 2.88 -4.40
CA VAL A 46 5.18 1.62 -4.45
C VAL A 46 6.30 1.71 -5.50
N ALA A 47 7.35 0.91 -5.34
CA ALA A 47 8.44 0.87 -6.31
C ALA A 47 7.91 0.51 -7.72
N PRO A 48 8.27 1.28 -8.77
CA PRO A 48 7.84 0.97 -10.13
C PRO A 48 8.38 -0.39 -10.56
N GLY A 49 7.56 -1.18 -11.25
CA GLY A 49 7.95 -2.52 -11.71
C GLY A 49 8.07 -3.58 -10.61
N SER A 50 7.65 -3.30 -9.38
CA SER A 50 7.64 -4.29 -8.29
C SER A 50 6.81 -5.51 -8.66
N LYS A 51 7.46 -6.68 -8.78
CA LYS A 51 6.79 -7.97 -9.02
C LYS A 51 5.73 -8.26 -7.95
N LEU A 52 6.02 -7.92 -6.69
CA LEU A 52 5.08 -8.11 -5.59
C LEU A 52 3.83 -7.23 -5.76
N ALA A 53 3.99 -5.97 -6.16
CA ALA A 53 2.86 -5.09 -6.43
C ALA A 53 2.01 -5.57 -7.61
N ILE A 54 2.65 -6.08 -8.67
CA ILE A 54 1.95 -6.68 -9.82
C ILE A 54 1.15 -7.91 -9.39
N LEU A 55 1.76 -8.83 -8.63
CA LEU A 55 1.07 -10.03 -8.13
C LEU A 55 -0.05 -9.66 -7.15
N ARG A 56 0.16 -8.65 -6.32
CA ARG A 56 -0.86 -8.16 -5.40
C ARG A 56 -2.06 -7.59 -6.12
N ALA A 57 -1.85 -6.79 -7.17
CA ALA A 57 -2.95 -6.29 -8.01
C ALA A 57 -3.74 -7.44 -8.68
N ARG A 58 -3.06 -8.51 -9.12
CA ARG A 58 -3.73 -9.71 -9.64
C ARG A 58 -4.55 -10.43 -8.56
N GLN A 59 -4.02 -10.50 -7.34
CA GLN A 59 -4.75 -11.07 -6.20
C GLN A 59 -5.97 -10.23 -5.86
N ASP A 60 -5.84 -8.90 -5.80
CA ASP A 60 -6.96 -8.02 -5.53
C ASP A 60 -8.06 -8.19 -6.61
N ALA A 61 -7.68 -8.31 -7.89
CA ALA A 61 -8.62 -8.60 -8.97
C ALA A 61 -9.28 -9.99 -8.86
N LEU A 62 -8.57 -11.01 -8.35
CA LEU A 62 -9.11 -12.34 -8.13
C LEU A 62 -10.12 -12.36 -6.97
N VAL A 63 -9.85 -11.63 -5.88
CA VAL A 63 -10.64 -11.67 -4.64
C VAL A 63 -11.82 -10.70 -4.70
N HIS A 64 -11.67 -9.55 -5.38
CA HIS A 64 -12.66 -8.48 -5.40
C HIS A 64 -13.28 -8.24 -6.78
N GLY A 65 -12.83 -8.94 -7.81
CA GLY A 65 -13.17 -8.64 -9.20
C GLY A 65 -12.29 -7.53 -9.78
N LYS A 66 -12.29 -7.38 -11.11
CA LYS A 66 -11.74 -6.18 -11.74
C LYS A 66 -12.69 -5.03 -11.44
N GLU A 67 -12.22 -3.95 -10.83
CA GLU A 67 -12.93 -2.67 -10.89
C GLU A 67 -13.11 -2.34 -12.38
N ALA A 68 -14.36 -2.06 -12.78
CA ALA A 68 -14.74 -1.77 -14.17
C ALA A 68 -14.25 -0.39 -14.60
#